data_AF-A0A417IJ31-F1
#
_entry.id   AF-A0A417IJ31-F1
#
_cell.length_a   1.000
_cell.length_b   1.000
_cell.length_c   1.000
_cell.angle_alpha   90.00
_cell.angle_beta   90.00
_cell.angle_gamma   90.00
#
_symmetry.space_group_name_H-M   'P 1'
#
loop_
_entity.id
_entity.type
_entity.pdbx_description
1 polymer ?
#
loop_
_entity_poly.entity_id
_entity_poly.type
_entity_poly.pdbx_seq_one_letter_code
_entity_poly.pdbx_strand_id
1 'polypeptide(L)'
;MAQKLSNLANKSKVKFGSLYGSPIVWIVADKNHAGYPSNSVTLVTNQIIKMLCFDATEPSNGNSDRRNYGNNRYIHSNLRQWLNSPAAAGQWYTAQHSADQTPDSSHVWNGVNPYSGLAGFLNAFTANERAALLNTTITVGKSSTDGGGTETCTDKIFPLSCTEVGLSGDHVCGSKLAIFSDNNSRIATVTASCVANSNYSSNPGSGAAWYYWLRDAYAGSADLARGVGTDGTLYGDSAYYGGHGLRPACNLSSDLLISDSVDSDGCYTVIYNQAPTAPSSITVPSEVLGGENLSISWAASTDPDGNLSGYVLERKVGSGTWAQVYKGSARTYTDTITYGWTSVQYRVKAYDAAGAESAYTTSATRTVTNNRPPVISGTDSALGSFSTAAPSYEYTVTDADGHQVDVVEMLDGVTLRSYTVTLGQTNTLTIGSEAWLKVVNGSHTLKIVATDAKDASVTRTLTFTKAVTSVEFEQTLAMEADAMPTKALVNIQGNFPAGCTLQVWICNNGNDASPTWEDITQKARTGQKHYFTNQTKTAAAWGVKVKAKLLRGSATETCYIQSIGGNFA
;
A
#
# COMPACT_ATOMS: atom_id res chain seq x y z
N MET A 1 4.76 -8.60 30.21
CA MET A 1 3.40 -8.89 29.67
C MET A 1 2.40 -7.96 30.35
N ALA A 2 1.21 -7.76 29.80
CA ALA A 2 0.19 -6.89 30.40
C ALA A 2 -0.89 -7.71 31.11
N GLN A 3 -1.46 -7.16 32.18
CA GLN A 3 -2.66 -7.70 32.84
C GLN A 3 -3.72 -6.60 33.02
N LYS A 4 -4.96 -6.96 33.34
CA LYS A 4 -6.02 -6.00 33.63
C LYS A 4 -5.82 -5.35 35.01
N LEU A 5 -6.13 -4.06 35.13
CA LEU A 5 -6.10 -3.32 36.40
C LEU A 5 -6.96 -4.00 37.48
N SER A 6 -8.11 -4.54 37.08
CA SER A 6 -9.01 -5.27 37.98
C SER A 6 -8.42 -6.55 38.57
N ASN A 7 -7.31 -7.08 38.03
CA ASN A 7 -6.63 -8.24 38.59
C ASN A 7 -5.78 -7.89 39.83
N LEU A 8 -5.37 -6.62 40.00
CA LEU A 8 -4.55 -6.21 41.14
C LEU A 8 -5.30 -6.33 42.46
N ALA A 9 -4.64 -6.77 43.52
CA ALA A 9 -5.24 -6.76 44.85
C ALA A 9 -5.47 -5.33 45.36
N ASN A 10 -6.39 -5.15 46.30
CA ASN A 10 -6.49 -3.88 47.02
C ASN A 10 -5.16 -3.58 47.71
N LYS A 11 -4.80 -2.29 47.80
CA LYS A 11 -3.50 -1.75 48.25
C LYS A 11 -2.32 -1.99 47.29
N SER A 12 -2.49 -2.67 46.15
CA SER A 12 -1.47 -2.65 45.09
C SER A 12 -1.23 -1.20 44.62
N LYS A 13 0.03 -0.85 44.38
CA LYS A 13 0.43 0.50 43.99
C LYS A 13 0.51 0.65 42.47
N VAL A 14 0.02 1.76 41.94
CA VAL A 14 0.00 2.07 40.50
C VAL A 14 0.55 3.48 40.28
N LYS A 15 1.47 3.64 39.33
CA LYS A 15 1.92 4.96 38.85
C LYS A 15 0.98 5.44 37.75
N PHE A 16 0.39 6.62 37.93
CA PHE A 16 -0.57 7.20 36.99
C PHE A 16 -0.56 8.74 37.11
N GLY A 17 -0.18 9.44 36.06
CA GLY A 17 0.10 10.87 36.09
C GLY A 17 1.40 11.24 36.83
N SER A 18 1.75 12.52 36.78
CA SER A 18 2.94 13.10 37.39
C SER A 18 2.68 14.52 37.89
N LEU A 19 3.23 14.87 39.05
CA LEU A 19 3.15 16.20 39.64
C LEU A 19 4.55 16.62 40.12
N TYR A 20 4.92 17.87 39.88
CA TYR A 20 6.26 18.39 40.23
C TYR A 20 7.41 17.56 39.67
N GLY A 21 7.25 17.03 38.44
CA GLY A 21 8.24 16.18 37.77
C GLY A 21 8.38 14.77 38.35
N SER A 22 7.54 14.36 39.29
CA SER A 22 7.55 13.03 39.90
C SER A 22 6.26 12.26 39.60
N PRO A 23 6.30 10.94 39.34
CA PRO A 23 5.08 10.13 39.19
C PRO A 23 4.17 10.19 40.42
N ILE A 24 2.86 10.25 40.21
CA ILE A 24 1.89 10.11 41.29
C ILE A 24 1.68 8.61 41.54
N VAL A 25 1.89 8.20 42.79
CA VAL A 25 1.64 6.82 43.22
C VAL A 25 0.24 6.72 43.82
N TRP A 26 -0.57 5.84 43.26
CA TRP A 26 -1.91 5.51 43.69
C TRP A 26 -1.96 4.12 44.31
N ILE A 27 -2.99 3.83 45.11
CA ILE A 27 -3.32 2.50 45.62
C ILE A 27 -4.70 2.09 45.12
N VAL A 28 -4.85 0.81 44.79
CA VAL A 28 -6.15 0.20 44.49
C VAL A 28 -7.00 0.20 45.76
N ALA A 29 -8.04 1.04 45.77
CA ALA A 29 -8.90 1.27 46.92
C ALA A 29 -10.09 0.30 46.96
N ASP A 30 -10.71 0.08 45.81
CA ASP A 30 -11.85 -0.80 45.67
C ASP A 30 -12.09 -1.15 44.19
N LYS A 31 -12.95 -2.14 43.94
CA LYS A 31 -13.32 -2.58 42.59
C LYS A 31 -14.82 -2.68 42.50
N ASN A 32 -15.40 -2.12 41.44
CA ASN A 32 -16.85 -2.04 41.26
C ASN A 32 -17.55 -1.47 42.49
N HIS A 33 -16.98 -0.39 43.05
CA HIS A 33 -17.51 0.26 44.24
C HIS A 33 -18.96 0.71 44.00
N ALA A 34 -19.83 0.46 44.97
CA ALA A 34 -21.24 0.80 44.84
C ALA A 34 -21.41 2.33 44.73
N GLY A 35 -22.17 2.77 43.72
CA GLY A 35 -22.38 4.20 43.42
C GLY A 35 -21.33 4.83 42.52
N TYR A 36 -20.26 4.11 42.16
CA TYR A 36 -19.30 4.53 41.14
C TYR A 36 -19.59 3.86 39.79
N PRO A 37 -18.95 4.30 38.68
CA PRO A 37 -19.14 3.68 37.38
C PRO A 37 -18.97 2.15 37.42
N SER A 38 -19.86 1.41 36.75
CA SER A 38 -19.74 -0.05 36.60
C SER A 38 -18.43 -0.43 35.90
N ASN A 39 -17.89 -1.61 36.21
CA ASN A 39 -16.64 -2.10 35.63
C ASN A 39 -15.47 -1.13 35.84
N SER A 40 -15.37 -0.55 37.04
CA SER A 40 -14.30 0.39 37.39
C SER A 40 -13.45 -0.08 38.57
N VAL A 41 -12.23 0.44 38.64
CA VAL A 41 -11.34 0.32 39.78
C VAL A 41 -11.11 1.71 40.36
N THR A 42 -11.37 1.85 41.66
CA THR A 42 -11.13 3.09 42.39
C THR A 42 -9.68 3.13 42.84
N LEU A 43 -9.00 4.21 42.50
CA LEU A 43 -7.65 4.50 42.95
C LEU A 43 -7.68 5.68 43.92
N VAL A 44 -6.83 5.65 44.95
CA VAL A 44 -6.61 6.76 45.90
C VAL A 44 -5.11 7.04 45.95
N THR A 45 -4.67 8.29 46.02
CA THR A 45 -3.23 8.53 46.13
C THR A 45 -2.66 7.86 47.39
N ASN A 46 -1.52 7.18 47.23
CA ASN A 46 -0.86 6.46 48.32
C ASN A 46 -0.43 7.41 49.45
N GLN A 47 -0.06 8.64 49.08
CA GLN A 47 0.40 9.69 49.96
C GLN A 47 -0.30 11.01 49.63
N ILE A 48 -0.15 12.00 50.52
CA ILE A 48 -0.54 13.38 50.29
C ILE A 48 0.40 13.98 49.24
N ILE A 49 -0.17 14.50 48.15
CA ILE A 49 0.59 14.92 46.96
C ILE A 49 0.80 16.42 46.84
N LYS A 50 0.03 17.23 47.58
CA LYS A 50 0.12 18.69 47.58
C LYS A 50 -0.49 19.26 48.86
N MET A 51 0.07 20.37 49.38
CA MET A 51 -0.59 21.21 50.38
C MET A 51 -1.39 22.32 49.69
N LEU A 52 -2.62 22.55 50.15
CA LEU A 52 -3.51 23.61 49.67
C LEU A 52 -4.71 23.82 50.58
N CYS A 53 -5.37 24.96 50.41
CA CYS A 53 -6.69 25.21 50.97
C CYS A 53 -7.78 24.46 50.19
N PHE A 54 -8.90 24.23 50.86
CA PHE A 54 -10.12 23.71 50.24
C PHE A 54 -10.78 24.77 49.34
N ASP A 55 -10.86 26.01 49.83
CA ASP A 55 -11.47 27.13 49.11
C ASP A 55 -10.94 28.48 49.61
N ALA A 56 -10.96 29.52 48.77
CA ALA A 56 -10.51 30.87 49.13
C ALA A 56 -11.50 31.60 50.06
N THR A 57 -11.03 32.63 50.78
CA THR A 57 -11.92 33.58 51.47
C THR A 57 -12.71 34.41 50.48
N GLU A 58 -13.90 34.86 50.87
CA GLU A 58 -14.81 35.61 50.00
C GLU A 58 -15.13 37.00 50.59
N PRO A 59 -14.25 38.02 50.46
CA PRO A 59 -14.38 39.29 51.20
C PRO A 59 -15.69 40.05 51.01
N SER A 60 -16.38 39.83 49.88
CA SER A 60 -17.68 40.42 49.57
C SER A 60 -18.88 39.57 49.99
N ASN A 61 -18.68 38.39 50.60
CA ASN A 61 -19.77 37.51 51.01
C ASN A 61 -20.54 38.09 52.23
N GLY A 62 -21.87 37.97 52.20
CA GLY A 62 -22.76 38.39 53.29
C GLY A 62 -22.63 37.55 54.57
N ASN A 63 -22.24 36.29 54.46
CA ASN A 63 -21.96 35.39 55.59
C ASN A 63 -20.55 35.65 56.15
N SER A 64 -20.45 35.86 57.47
CA SER A 64 -19.20 36.19 58.15
C SER A 64 -18.15 35.08 58.08
N ASP A 65 -18.56 33.83 58.06
CA ASP A 65 -17.64 32.70 58.09
C ASP A 65 -16.95 32.61 56.72
N ARG A 66 -17.72 32.61 55.64
CA ARG A 66 -17.18 32.60 54.26
C ARG A 66 -16.29 33.79 53.97
N ARG A 67 -16.66 34.97 54.49
CA ARG A 67 -15.88 36.19 54.34
C ARG A 67 -14.46 36.07 54.86
N ASN A 68 -14.29 35.37 55.99
CA ASN A 68 -13.02 35.36 56.72
C ASN A 68 -12.26 34.03 56.59
N TYR A 69 -12.97 32.94 56.29
CA TYR A 69 -12.47 31.57 56.49
C TYR A 69 -12.72 30.62 55.29
N GLY A 70 -13.35 31.12 54.22
CA GLY A 70 -13.63 30.39 52.99
C GLY A 70 -14.92 29.58 53.01
N ASN A 71 -15.24 28.89 51.91
CA ASN A 71 -16.51 28.20 51.72
C ASN A 71 -16.37 26.67 51.77
N ASN A 72 -17.11 26.03 52.67
CA ASN A 72 -17.06 24.56 52.79
C ASN A 72 -17.92 23.81 51.76
N ARG A 73 -18.61 24.50 50.86
CA ARG A 73 -19.45 23.87 49.85
C ARG A 73 -18.62 23.36 48.67
N TYR A 74 -18.32 22.06 48.67
CA TYR A 74 -17.44 21.42 47.68
C TYR A 74 -17.77 21.75 46.21
N ILE A 75 -19.06 21.81 45.82
CA ILE A 75 -19.42 22.04 44.42
C ILE A 75 -18.96 23.41 43.89
N HIS A 76 -18.80 24.39 44.77
CA HIS A 76 -18.31 25.74 44.44
C HIS A 76 -16.81 25.89 44.68
N SER A 77 -16.20 24.95 45.42
CA SER A 77 -14.81 25.07 45.87
C SER A 77 -13.82 25.24 44.72
N ASN A 78 -12.82 26.09 44.96
CA ASN A 78 -11.64 26.22 44.13
C ASN A 78 -10.93 24.87 43.94
N LEU A 79 -10.88 24.03 44.99
CA LEU A 79 -10.29 22.70 44.96
C LEU A 79 -10.91 21.84 43.86
N ARG A 80 -12.24 21.78 43.79
CA ARG A 80 -12.97 21.01 42.78
C ARG A 80 -12.66 21.51 41.37
N GLN A 81 -12.73 22.82 41.16
CA GLN A 81 -12.45 23.44 39.85
C GLN A 81 -11.03 23.11 39.38
N TRP A 82 -10.05 23.26 40.27
CA TRP A 82 -8.65 22.96 39.95
C TRP A 82 -8.42 21.48 39.66
N LEU A 83 -8.98 20.57 40.46
CA LEU A 83 -8.83 19.11 40.29
C LEU A 83 -9.33 18.62 38.92
N ASN A 84 -10.36 19.27 38.38
CA ASN A 84 -11.06 18.83 37.17
C ASN A 84 -10.83 19.73 35.95
N SER A 85 -9.82 20.61 36.00
CA SER A 85 -9.50 21.50 34.87
C SER A 85 -8.24 21.03 34.11
N PRO A 86 -8.31 20.96 32.77
CA PRO A 86 -7.13 20.80 31.92
C PRO A 86 -6.54 22.15 31.48
N ALA A 87 -7.06 23.27 31.98
CA ALA A 87 -6.61 24.60 31.54
C ALA A 87 -5.17 24.91 31.99
N ALA A 88 -4.50 25.76 31.22
CA ALA A 88 -3.15 26.21 31.51
C ALA A 88 -3.06 27.01 32.83
N ALA A 89 -1.83 27.29 33.26
CA ALA A 89 -1.54 28.08 34.45
C ALA A 89 -2.33 29.41 34.47
N GLY A 90 -3.06 29.65 35.57
CA GLY A 90 -3.88 30.87 35.74
C GLY A 90 -5.17 30.93 34.92
N GLN A 91 -5.56 29.87 34.21
CA GLN A 91 -6.71 29.88 33.30
C GLN A 91 -7.86 28.96 33.72
N TRP A 92 -7.72 28.23 34.84
CA TRP A 92 -8.71 27.22 35.25
C TRP A 92 -9.86 27.77 36.09
N TYR A 93 -9.67 28.90 36.76
CA TYR A 93 -10.63 29.46 37.70
C TYR A 93 -11.77 30.19 36.98
N THR A 94 -13.00 29.97 37.43
CA THR A 94 -14.17 30.77 37.07
C THR A 94 -15.04 30.92 38.29
N ALA A 95 -15.39 32.16 38.65
CA ALA A 95 -16.24 32.45 39.80
C ALA A 95 -17.58 31.69 39.70
N GLN A 96 -17.92 30.90 40.72
CA GLN A 96 -19.17 30.12 40.80
C GLN A 96 -20.35 30.94 41.33
N HIS A 97 -20.05 32.06 41.98
CA HIS A 97 -21.01 33.08 42.41
C HIS A 97 -20.33 34.44 42.55
N SER A 98 -21.12 35.49 42.80
CA SER A 98 -20.64 36.89 42.82
C SER A 98 -19.60 37.21 43.90
N ALA A 99 -19.54 36.43 44.98
CA ALA A 99 -18.55 36.59 46.05
C ALA A 99 -17.30 35.70 45.89
N ASP A 100 -17.32 34.76 44.94
CA ASP A 100 -16.27 33.74 44.79
C ASP A 100 -14.92 34.40 44.45
N GLN A 101 -13.85 33.88 45.03
CA GLN A 101 -12.49 34.36 44.81
C GLN A 101 -11.58 33.22 44.39
N THR A 102 -10.49 33.58 43.72
CA THR A 102 -9.44 32.65 43.35
C THR A 102 -8.52 32.38 44.54
N PRO A 103 -7.90 31.19 44.67
CA PRO A 103 -7.00 30.86 45.78
C PRO A 103 -5.60 31.43 45.51
N ASP A 104 -5.52 32.75 45.39
CA ASP A 104 -4.28 33.52 45.36
C ASP A 104 -3.78 33.84 46.79
N SER A 105 -2.60 34.45 46.89
CA SER A 105 -1.98 34.75 48.18
C SER A 105 -2.78 35.72 49.07
N SER A 106 -3.74 36.46 48.51
CA SER A 106 -4.57 37.43 49.24
C SER A 106 -5.79 36.78 49.88
N HIS A 107 -6.24 35.63 49.35
CA HIS A 107 -7.48 34.97 49.77
C HIS A 107 -7.26 33.59 50.40
N VAL A 108 -6.02 33.15 50.57
CA VAL A 108 -5.68 31.96 51.36
C VAL A 108 -5.03 32.36 52.69
N TRP A 109 -5.15 31.53 53.71
CA TRP A 109 -4.63 31.82 55.05
C TRP A 109 -3.15 32.18 55.01
N ASN A 110 -2.79 33.39 55.44
CA ASN A 110 -1.42 33.92 55.48
C ASN A 110 -0.63 33.76 54.16
N GLY A 111 -1.31 33.73 53.01
CA GLY A 111 -0.66 33.49 51.72
C GLY A 111 -0.01 32.11 51.58
N VAL A 112 -0.46 31.14 52.40
CA VAL A 112 0.08 29.78 52.42
C VAL A 112 -0.55 28.93 51.33
N ASN A 113 0.32 28.30 50.53
CA ASN A 113 0.04 27.35 49.46
C ASN A 113 -1.04 27.82 48.46
N PRO A 114 -0.97 29.06 47.93
CA PRO A 114 -1.86 29.49 46.86
C PRO A 114 -1.63 28.63 45.61
N TYR A 115 -2.68 28.45 44.81
CA TYR A 115 -2.62 27.59 43.62
C TYR A 115 -3.36 28.15 42.40
N SER A 116 -3.87 29.39 42.47
CA SER A 116 -4.44 30.10 41.32
C SER A 116 -3.46 30.18 40.13
N GLY A 117 -2.18 30.38 40.39
CA GLY A 117 -1.13 30.45 39.36
C GLY A 117 -0.69 29.10 38.79
N LEU A 118 -1.16 27.96 39.31
CA LEU A 118 -0.82 26.64 38.78
C LEU A 118 -1.72 26.28 37.60
N ALA A 119 -1.24 25.39 36.72
CA ALA A 119 -2.11 24.75 35.74
C ALA A 119 -3.14 23.88 36.45
N GLY A 120 -4.33 23.72 35.85
CA GLY A 120 -5.34 22.80 36.38
C GLY A 120 -4.79 21.38 36.52
N PHE A 121 -5.23 20.65 37.54
CA PHE A 121 -4.64 19.37 37.93
C PHE A 121 -4.70 18.30 36.85
N LEU A 122 -5.63 18.38 35.89
CA LEU A 122 -5.67 17.41 34.79
C LEU A 122 -4.43 17.51 33.87
N ASN A 123 -3.63 18.58 33.96
CA ASN A 123 -2.32 18.67 33.31
C ASN A 123 -1.26 17.77 33.95
N ALA A 124 -1.52 17.18 35.13
CA ALA A 124 -0.69 16.13 35.70
C ALA A 124 -0.77 14.81 34.90
N PHE A 125 -1.71 14.69 33.96
CA PHE A 125 -1.96 13.49 33.18
C PHE A 125 -1.76 13.77 31.68
N THR A 126 -1.19 12.82 30.95
CA THR A 126 -1.14 12.80 29.49
C THR A 126 -2.54 12.71 28.88
N ALA A 127 -2.66 12.89 27.56
CA ALA A 127 -3.95 12.79 26.87
C ALA A 127 -4.62 11.41 27.06
N ASN A 128 -3.83 10.33 26.96
CA ASN A 128 -4.32 8.96 27.16
C ASN A 128 -4.75 8.72 28.61
N GLU A 129 -3.99 9.21 29.59
CA GLU A 129 -4.36 9.13 31.00
C GLU A 129 -5.64 9.91 31.30
N ARG A 130 -5.81 11.13 30.76
CA ARG A 130 -7.06 11.89 30.89
C ARG A 130 -8.27 11.20 30.26
N ALA A 131 -8.06 10.47 29.17
CA ALA A 131 -9.10 9.68 28.51
C ALA A 131 -9.48 8.44 29.33
N ALA A 132 -8.54 7.87 30.08
CA ALA A 132 -8.77 6.73 30.97
C ALA A 132 -9.56 7.08 32.24
N LEU A 133 -9.52 8.35 32.68
CA LEU A 133 -10.28 8.86 33.83
C LEU A 133 -11.80 8.84 33.55
N LEU A 134 -12.53 8.07 34.35
CA LEU A 134 -13.99 7.97 34.28
C LEU A 134 -14.65 9.15 34.98
N ASN A 135 -15.70 9.69 34.35
CA ASN A 135 -16.61 10.62 35.01
C ASN A 135 -17.35 9.88 36.13
N THR A 136 -17.23 10.38 37.35
CA THR A 136 -17.83 9.77 38.55
C THR A 136 -18.81 10.75 39.14
N THR A 137 -20.09 10.37 39.20
CA THR A 137 -21.08 11.11 39.96
C THR A 137 -20.87 10.82 41.45
N ILE A 138 -20.52 11.85 42.21
CA ILE A 138 -20.25 11.76 43.65
C ILE A 138 -21.29 12.55 44.45
N THR A 139 -21.62 12.04 45.62
CA THR A 139 -22.45 12.73 46.61
C THR A 139 -21.58 13.58 47.53
N VAL A 140 -22.06 14.78 47.84
CA VAL A 140 -21.44 15.73 48.78
C VAL A 140 -22.47 16.33 49.73
N GLY A 141 -22.02 16.67 50.93
CA GLY A 141 -22.85 17.27 51.98
C GLY A 141 -22.98 18.79 51.85
N LYS A 142 -24.08 19.34 52.36
CA LYS A 142 -24.36 20.77 52.42
C LYS A 142 -24.50 21.23 53.86
N SER A 143 -23.87 22.36 54.18
CA SER A 143 -24.12 23.03 55.45
C SER A 143 -25.59 23.42 55.62
N SER A 144 -26.01 23.65 56.85
CA SER A 144 -27.33 24.24 57.15
C SER A 144 -27.51 25.62 56.49
N THR A 145 -26.42 26.39 56.33
CA THR A 145 -26.38 27.65 55.57
C THR A 145 -26.75 27.46 54.09
N ASP A 146 -26.49 26.28 53.52
CA ASP A 146 -26.84 25.89 52.14
C ASP A 146 -28.13 25.06 52.05
N GLY A 147 -28.98 25.13 53.08
CA GLY A 147 -30.25 24.41 53.17
C GLY A 147 -30.12 22.94 53.58
N GLY A 148 -28.94 22.48 54.01
CA GLY A 148 -28.71 21.14 54.53
C GLY A 148 -28.87 20.00 53.51
N GLY A 149 -28.66 18.76 53.97
CA GLY A 149 -28.78 17.56 53.14
C GLY A 149 -27.58 17.32 52.22
N THR A 150 -27.80 16.64 51.10
CA THR A 150 -26.76 16.27 50.13
C THR A 150 -27.07 16.81 48.74
N GLU A 151 -26.03 16.96 47.93
CA GLU A 151 -26.13 17.21 46.49
C GLU A 151 -25.12 16.34 45.73
N THR A 152 -25.16 16.39 44.40
CA THR A 152 -24.27 15.59 43.56
C THR A 152 -23.54 16.44 42.54
N CYS A 153 -22.31 16.07 42.24
CA CYS A 153 -21.55 16.59 41.11
C CYS A 153 -20.86 15.44 40.37
N THR A 154 -20.37 15.71 39.15
CA THR A 154 -19.65 14.72 38.35
C THR A 154 -18.22 15.19 38.15
N ASP A 155 -17.28 14.43 38.67
CA ASP A 155 -15.85 14.74 38.69
C ASP A 155 -15.03 13.53 38.21
N LYS A 156 -13.83 13.78 37.67
CA LYS A 156 -12.85 12.76 37.30
C LYS A 156 -11.86 12.48 38.44
N ILE A 157 -11.45 13.55 39.11
CA ILE A 157 -10.58 13.53 40.29
C ILE A 157 -11.34 14.20 41.44
N PHE A 158 -11.39 13.57 42.60
CA PHE A 158 -12.17 14.07 43.73
C PHE A 158 -11.55 13.67 45.09
N PRO A 159 -11.60 14.51 46.14
CA PRO A 159 -11.30 14.07 47.50
C PRO A 159 -12.36 13.06 47.97
N LEU A 160 -11.97 12.13 48.83
CA LEU A 160 -12.93 11.17 49.41
C LEU A 160 -13.89 11.83 50.39
N SER A 161 -15.00 11.17 50.70
CA SER A 161 -15.91 11.59 51.75
C SER A 161 -15.60 10.94 53.10
N CYS A 162 -16.16 11.49 54.18
CA CYS A 162 -16.17 10.86 55.51
C CYS A 162 -16.70 9.44 55.44
N THR A 163 -17.81 9.21 54.74
CA THR A 163 -18.42 7.89 54.60
C THR A 163 -17.50 6.90 53.87
N GLU A 164 -16.84 7.34 52.79
CA GLU A 164 -15.94 6.51 52.01
C GLU A 164 -14.68 6.10 52.77
N VAL A 165 -14.15 6.97 53.64
CA VAL A 165 -13.03 6.64 54.53
C VAL A 165 -13.46 5.91 55.81
N GLY A 166 -14.75 5.65 55.99
CA GLY A 166 -15.30 4.93 57.14
C GLY A 166 -15.36 5.75 58.43
N LEU A 167 -15.49 7.07 58.32
CA LEU A 167 -15.78 8.00 59.42
C LEU A 167 -17.27 8.36 59.45
N SER A 168 -17.78 8.71 60.63
CA SER A 168 -19.13 9.28 60.78
C SER A 168 -19.08 10.79 60.56
N GLY A 169 -19.31 11.22 59.32
CA GLY A 169 -19.50 12.64 58.97
C GLY A 169 -20.92 13.13 59.26
N ASP A 170 -21.17 14.40 58.97
CA ASP A 170 -22.49 15.02 59.13
C ASP A 170 -23.52 14.57 58.07
N HIS A 171 -23.03 14.01 56.97
CA HIS A 171 -23.82 13.48 55.87
C HIS A 171 -23.33 12.09 55.44
N VAL A 172 -24.23 11.29 54.88
CA VAL A 172 -23.88 9.99 54.28
C VAL A 172 -23.63 10.20 52.79
N CYS A 173 -22.35 10.23 52.41
CA CYS A 173 -21.89 10.59 51.07
C CYS A 173 -21.18 9.41 50.41
N GLY A 174 -21.90 8.49 49.78
CA GLY A 174 -21.34 7.27 49.18
C GLY A 174 -21.32 6.08 50.13
N SER A 175 -20.37 5.16 49.96
CA SER A 175 -20.22 3.98 50.81
C SER A 175 -18.74 3.71 51.13
N LYS A 176 -18.46 2.99 52.22
CA LYS A 176 -17.07 2.78 52.69
C LYS A 176 -16.25 2.01 51.66
N LEU A 177 -15.09 2.54 51.27
CA LEU A 177 -14.14 1.85 50.39
C LEU A 177 -13.43 0.71 51.13
N ALA A 178 -13.20 -0.40 50.43
CA ALA A 178 -12.63 -1.62 51.01
C ALA A 178 -11.25 -1.46 51.65
N ILE A 179 -10.44 -0.46 51.26
CA ILE A 179 -9.14 -0.20 51.89
C ILE A 179 -9.20 0.37 53.30
N PHE A 180 -10.35 0.89 53.75
CA PHE A 180 -10.49 1.52 55.06
C PHE A 180 -11.18 0.62 56.08
N SER A 181 -10.45 0.26 57.14
CA SER A 181 -10.90 -0.59 58.25
C SER A 181 -10.97 0.15 59.58
N ASP A 182 -10.03 1.05 59.82
CA ASP A 182 -9.75 1.67 61.12
C ASP A 182 -8.98 2.98 60.94
N ASN A 183 -8.61 3.62 62.06
CA ASN A 183 -7.80 4.85 62.05
C ASN A 183 -6.49 4.68 61.29
N ASN A 184 -5.76 3.57 61.50
CA ASN A 184 -4.46 3.36 60.85
C ASN A 184 -4.57 3.27 59.33
N SER A 185 -5.65 2.68 58.82
CA SER A 185 -5.91 2.59 57.38
C SER A 185 -6.16 3.95 56.70
N ARG A 186 -6.54 4.97 57.48
CA ARG A 186 -6.77 6.34 57.01
C ARG A 186 -5.54 7.22 57.05
N ILE A 187 -4.57 6.92 57.91
CA ILE A 187 -3.35 7.72 58.06
C ILE A 187 -2.66 7.85 56.70
N ALA A 188 -2.40 9.09 56.29
CA ALA A 188 -1.70 9.40 55.07
C ALA A 188 -0.43 10.21 55.37
N THR A 189 0.66 9.81 54.74
CA THR A 189 1.95 10.50 54.86
C THR A 189 2.17 11.46 53.69
N VAL A 190 3.01 12.48 53.85
CA VAL A 190 3.34 13.42 52.77
C VAL A 190 4.46 12.92 51.85
N THR A 191 4.37 13.23 50.56
CA THR A 191 5.49 13.02 49.63
C THR A 191 6.58 14.07 49.80
N ALA A 192 7.82 13.75 49.42
CA ALA A 192 8.92 14.71 49.39
C ALA A 192 8.59 15.93 48.50
N SER A 193 7.99 15.68 47.32
CA SER A 193 7.61 16.75 46.38
C SER A 193 6.51 17.65 46.94
N CYS A 194 5.58 17.12 47.74
CA CYS A 194 4.57 17.91 48.45
C CYS A 194 5.23 18.91 49.40
N VAL A 195 6.18 18.45 50.23
CA VAL A 195 6.88 19.29 51.21
C VAL A 195 7.76 20.34 50.50
N ALA A 196 8.49 19.94 49.46
CA ALA A 196 9.39 20.83 48.72
C ALA A 196 8.66 21.95 47.95
N ASN A 197 7.38 21.74 47.60
CA ASN A 197 6.57 22.71 46.86
C ASN A 197 5.54 23.43 47.75
N SER A 198 5.78 23.48 49.05
CA SER A 198 4.93 24.18 50.00
C SER A 198 5.68 25.30 50.70
N ASN A 199 5.03 26.46 50.87
CA ASN A 199 5.56 27.60 51.63
C ASN A 199 5.08 27.63 53.09
N TYR A 200 4.47 26.56 53.59
CA TYR A 200 4.01 26.48 54.97
C TYR A 200 5.19 26.21 55.93
N SER A 201 5.39 27.10 56.90
CA SER A 201 6.56 27.04 57.80
C SER A 201 6.54 25.85 58.77
N SER A 202 5.36 25.28 59.05
CA SER A 202 5.19 24.13 59.95
C SER A 202 4.93 22.84 59.18
N ASN A 203 5.49 22.73 57.97
CA ASN A 203 5.37 21.52 57.16
C ASN A 203 5.89 20.27 57.89
N PRO A 204 5.23 19.12 57.74
CA PRO A 204 5.77 17.84 58.19
C PRO A 204 7.05 17.47 57.43
N GLY A 205 7.89 16.64 58.04
CA GLY A 205 8.96 15.96 57.31
C GLY A 205 8.40 15.01 56.24
N SER A 206 9.16 14.78 55.16
CA SER A 206 8.79 13.78 54.14
C SER A 206 8.50 12.42 54.77
N GLY A 207 7.39 11.78 54.39
CA GLY A 207 6.97 10.51 54.94
C GLY A 207 6.30 10.57 56.32
N ALA A 208 6.16 11.75 56.95
CA ALA A 208 5.39 11.88 58.18
C ALA A 208 3.88 11.95 57.91
N ALA A 209 3.09 11.42 58.84
CA ALA A 209 1.62 11.50 58.82
C ALA A 209 1.18 12.96 58.87
N TRP A 210 0.14 13.30 58.10
CA TRP A 210 -0.39 14.66 58.06
C TRP A 210 -1.89 14.72 57.79
N TYR A 211 -2.47 15.87 58.06
CA TYR A 211 -3.87 16.17 57.81
C TYR A 211 -4.16 16.22 56.31
N TYR A 212 -5.34 15.72 55.90
CA TYR A 212 -5.80 15.89 54.52
C TYR A 212 -7.30 16.14 54.42
N TRP A 213 -7.69 16.88 53.38
CA TRP A 213 -9.08 17.26 53.13
C TRP A 213 -9.93 16.08 52.65
N LEU A 214 -11.17 16.05 53.15
CA LEU A 214 -12.28 15.32 52.58
C LEU A 214 -13.24 16.31 51.92
N ARG A 215 -14.15 15.83 51.08
CA ARG A 215 -15.13 16.68 50.38
C ARG A 215 -16.39 17.03 51.18
N ASP A 216 -16.47 16.61 52.44
CA ASP A 216 -17.65 16.85 53.29
C ASP A 216 -17.61 18.24 53.94
N ALA A 217 -18.73 18.94 53.87
CA ALA A 217 -18.99 20.12 54.67
C ALA A 217 -19.33 19.73 56.11
N TYR A 218 -18.87 20.50 57.10
CA TYR A 218 -19.46 20.45 58.43
C TYR A 218 -20.87 21.07 58.40
N ALA A 219 -21.89 20.33 58.79
CA ALA A 219 -23.29 20.79 58.67
C ALA A 219 -23.59 22.06 59.49
N GLY A 220 -22.86 22.26 60.59
CA GLY A 220 -23.05 23.37 61.52
C GLY A 220 -22.29 24.66 61.19
N SER A 221 -21.47 24.71 60.14
CA SER A 221 -20.73 25.92 59.75
C SER A 221 -20.75 26.14 58.24
N ALA A 222 -20.47 27.37 57.78
CA ALA A 222 -20.36 27.71 56.36
C ALA A 222 -18.91 27.69 55.81
N ASP A 223 -17.91 27.54 56.69
CA ASP A 223 -16.48 27.57 56.36
C ASP A 223 -15.71 26.28 56.68
N LEU A 224 -16.15 25.48 57.66
CA LEU A 224 -15.43 24.28 58.07
C LEU A 224 -15.64 23.12 57.09
N ALA A 225 -14.56 22.68 56.44
CA ALA A 225 -14.50 21.45 55.67
C ALA A 225 -13.94 20.31 56.53
N ARG A 226 -14.40 19.08 56.29
CA ARG A 226 -13.92 17.90 57.02
C ARG A 226 -12.61 17.38 56.44
N GLY A 227 -11.87 16.69 57.30
CA GLY A 227 -10.60 16.06 56.94
C GLY A 227 -10.32 14.85 57.81
N VAL A 228 -9.14 14.28 57.61
CA VAL A 228 -8.60 13.20 58.43
C VAL A 228 -7.36 13.72 59.16
N GLY A 229 -7.28 13.47 60.46
CA GLY A 229 -6.16 13.82 61.32
C GLY A 229 -4.92 12.95 61.13
N THR A 230 -3.81 13.35 61.73
CA THR A 230 -2.54 12.60 61.71
C THR A 230 -2.63 11.22 62.38
N ASP A 231 -3.63 11.02 63.24
CA ASP A 231 -3.97 9.77 63.93
C ASP A 231 -5.10 8.99 63.22
N GLY A 232 -5.56 9.45 62.06
CA GLY A 232 -6.64 8.83 61.29
C GLY A 232 -8.05 9.13 61.80
N THR A 233 -8.22 10.02 62.78
CA THR A 233 -9.55 10.42 63.28
C THR A 233 -10.21 11.50 62.40
N LEU A 234 -11.50 11.77 62.64
CA LEU A 234 -12.20 12.87 61.98
C LEU A 234 -11.66 14.21 62.46
N TYR A 235 -11.37 15.08 61.51
CA TYR A 235 -10.90 16.43 61.74
C TYR A 235 -11.76 17.43 60.94
N GLY A 236 -11.71 18.71 61.29
CA GLY A 236 -12.34 19.77 60.52
C GLY A 236 -11.60 21.09 60.72
N ASP A 237 -11.49 21.87 59.66
CA ASP A 237 -10.82 23.17 59.68
C ASP A 237 -11.41 24.11 58.63
N SER A 238 -11.13 25.39 58.78
CA SER A 238 -11.60 26.45 57.89
C SER A 238 -11.07 26.25 56.47
N ALA A 239 -11.95 26.35 55.48
CA ALA A 239 -11.69 26.01 54.09
C ALA A 239 -10.48 26.73 53.49
N TYR A 240 -10.19 27.97 53.90
CA TYR A 240 -9.06 28.78 53.43
C TYR A 240 -7.67 28.35 53.95
N TYR A 241 -7.61 27.37 54.85
CA TYR A 241 -6.34 26.98 55.47
C TYR A 241 -5.43 26.19 54.51
N GLY A 242 -4.32 26.81 54.12
CA GLY A 242 -3.38 26.23 53.15
C GLY A 242 -2.50 25.10 53.66
N GLY A 243 -2.49 24.80 54.97
CA GLY A 243 -1.55 23.85 55.59
C GLY A 243 -1.95 22.37 55.49
N HIS A 244 -3.08 22.05 54.85
CA HIS A 244 -3.62 20.69 54.77
C HIS A 244 -3.34 20.02 53.43
N GLY A 245 -3.31 18.69 53.48
CA GLY A 245 -2.96 17.85 52.35
C GLY A 245 -4.11 17.53 51.40
N LEU A 246 -3.75 17.28 50.14
CA LEU A 246 -4.61 16.69 49.12
C LEU A 246 -4.27 15.21 48.93
N ARG A 247 -5.29 14.37 49.12
CA ARG A 247 -5.26 12.93 48.89
C ARG A 247 -6.50 12.48 48.07
N PRO A 248 -6.49 12.69 46.74
CA PRO A 248 -7.66 12.49 45.91
C PRO A 248 -7.81 11.03 45.49
N ALA A 249 -8.98 10.74 44.94
CA ALA A 249 -9.36 9.50 44.31
C ALA A 249 -9.74 9.73 42.84
N CYS A 250 -9.72 8.65 42.07
CA CYS A 250 -10.25 8.60 40.71
C CYS A 250 -10.75 7.19 40.38
N ASN A 251 -11.57 7.06 39.33
CA ASN A 251 -12.02 5.78 38.81
C ASN A 251 -11.47 5.55 37.40
N LEU A 252 -10.91 4.36 37.17
CA LEU A 252 -10.40 3.90 35.88
C LEU A 252 -11.17 2.64 35.43
N SER A 253 -11.16 2.34 34.14
CA SER A 253 -11.75 1.09 33.62
C SER A 253 -11.06 -0.15 34.22
N SER A 254 -11.85 -1.17 34.57
CA SER A 254 -11.35 -2.47 35.01
C SER A 254 -10.50 -3.18 33.97
N ASP A 255 -10.70 -2.86 32.69
CA ASP A 255 -9.96 -3.43 31.55
C ASP A 255 -8.71 -2.63 31.19
N LEU A 256 -8.41 -1.52 31.88
CA LEU A 256 -7.18 -0.77 31.67
C LEU A 256 -5.98 -1.71 31.88
N LEU A 257 -5.06 -1.73 30.91
CA LEU A 257 -3.89 -2.59 30.96
C LEU A 257 -2.80 -1.99 31.84
N ILE A 258 -2.14 -2.85 32.59
CA ILE A 258 -1.03 -2.51 33.49
C ILE A 258 0.07 -3.57 33.36
N SER A 259 1.26 -3.25 33.87
CA SER A 259 2.37 -4.21 33.94
C SER A 259 2.03 -5.49 34.73
N ASP A 260 2.65 -6.61 34.35
CA ASP A 260 2.57 -7.88 35.06
C ASP A 260 3.42 -7.91 36.34
N SER A 261 4.50 -7.13 36.37
CA SER A 261 5.34 -6.95 37.55
C SER A 261 5.39 -5.48 38.00
N VAL A 262 5.77 -5.29 39.26
CA VAL A 262 6.10 -3.98 39.80
C VAL A 262 7.47 -3.51 39.32
N ASP A 263 7.66 -2.20 39.28
CA ASP A 263 8.96 -1.56 39.07
C ASP A 263 9.82 -1.53 40.35
N SER A 264 10.96 -0.83 40.31
CA SER A 264 11.88 -0.69 41.45
C SER A 264 11.25 -0.02 42.67
N ASP A 265 10.15 0.73 42.50
CA ASP A 265 9.45 1.40 43.59
C ASP A 265 8.27 0.57 44.12
N GLY A 266 8.14 -0.67 43.64
CA GLY A 266 7.04 -1.56 43.99
C GLY A 266 5.70 -1.12 43.38
N CYS A 267 5.71 -0.40 42.26
CA CYS A 267 4.52 0.10 41.59
C CYS A 267 4.30 -0.59 40.24
N TYR A 268 3.05 -0.93 39.94
CA TYR A 268 2.62 -1.24 38.58
C TYR A 268 2.55 0.03 37.74
N THR A 269 2.79 -0.06 36.44
CA THR A 269 2.65 1.06 35.51
C THR A 269 1.48 0.80 34.56
N VAL A 270 0.77 1.87 34.18
CA VAL A 270 -0.27 1.77 33.15
C VAL A 270 0.41 1.51 31.80
N ILE A 271 -0.08 0.50 31.08
CA ILE A 271 0.36 0.18 29.73
C ILE A 271 -0.69 0.70 28.77
N TYR A 272 -0.26 1.60 27.89
CA TYR A 272 -1.06 2.03 26.75
C TYR A 272 -0.60 1.23 25.54
N ASN A 273 -1.57 0.63 24.86
CA ASN A 273 -1.32 -0.07 23.61
C ASN A 273 -0.70 0.89 22.59
N GLN A 274 0.49 0.55 22.12
CA GLN A 274 1.22 1.27 21.09
C GLN A 274 0.95 0.60 19.75
N ALA A 275 0.78 1.42 18.71
CA ALA A 275 0.64 0.87 17.37
C ALA A 275 1.92 0.11 16.95
N PRO A 276 1.78 -0.96 16.15
CA PRO A 276 2.93 -1.61 15.56
C PRO A 276 3.76 -0.66 14.69
N THR A 277 5.02 -1.03 14.46
CA THR A 277 5.85 -0.36 13.45
C THR A 277 5.27 -0.57 12.05
N ALA A 278 5.40 0.43 11.18
CA ALA A 278 5.02 0.25 9.78
C ALA A 278 5.93 -0.79 9.10
N PRO A 279 5.42 -1.63 8.18
CA PRO A 279 6.26 -2.53 7.40
C PRO A 279 7.40 -1.76 6.74
N SER A 280 8.66 -2.12 6.96
CA SER A 280 9.80 -1.31 6.47
C SER A 280 9.91 -1.25 4.94
N SER A 281 9.28 -2.19 4.23
CA SER A 281 9.19 -2.19 2.77
C SER A 281 7.95 -2.93 2.28
N ILE A 282 7.52 -2.59 1.07
CA ILE A 282 6.59 -3.36 0.25
C ILE A 282 7.23 -3.59 -1.12
N THR A 283 7.26 -4.84 -1.56
CA THR A 283 7.86 -5.26 -2.82
C THR A 283 6.76 -5.62 -3.81
N VAL A 284 6.71 -4.85 -4.90
CA VAL A 284 5.81 -5.07 -6.05
C VAL A 284 6.68 -5.26 -7.29
N PRO A 285 6.54 -6.37 -8.05
CA PRO A 285 7.27 -6.60 -9.28
C PRO A 285 7.19 -5.42 -10.26
N SER A 286 8.24 -5.21 -11.05
CA SER A 286 8.30 -4.12 -12.03
C SER A 286 7.43 -4.38 -13.25
N GLU A 287 7.37 -5.64 -13.69
CA GLU A 287 6.47 -6.07 -14.76
C GLU A 287 5.12 -6.44 -14.17
N VAL A 288 4.06 -5.84 -14.70
CA VAL A 288 2.68 -6.10 -14.31
C VAL A 288 1.88 -6.26 -15.59
N LEU A 289 1.29 -7.43 -15.78
CA LEU A 289 0.58 -7.81 -17.00
C LEU A 289 -0.92 -7.91 -16.71
N GLY A 290 -1.74 -7.29 -17.57
CA GLY A 290 -3.19 -7.42 -17.48
C GLY A 290 -3.63 -8.87 -17.73
N GLY A 291 -4.55 -9.38 -16.92
CA GLY A 291 -5.05 -10.76 -17.00
C GLY A 291 -4.22 -11.78 -16.21
N GLU A 292 -3.07 -11.40 -15.65
CA GLU A 292 -2.17 -12.30 -14.92
C GLU A 292 -2.22 -12.09 -13.40
N ASN A 293 -1.60 -13.01 -12.67
CA ASN A 293 -1.40 -12.87 -11.23
C ASN A 293 -0.11 -12.10 -10.91
N LEU A 294 -0.16 -11.27 -9.86
CA LEU A 294 0.95 -10.49 -9.35
C LEU A 294 1.21 -10.83 -7.88
N SER A 295 2.39 -11.38 -7.58
CA SER A 295 2.79 -11.70 -6.20
C SER A 295 3.45 -10.50 -5.53
N ILE A 296 2.85 -10.04 -4.43
CA ILE A 296 3.29 -8.89 -3.63
C ILE A 296 3.78 -9.41 -2.27
N SER A 297 4.79 -8.76 -1.71
CA SER A 297 5.29 -9.09 -0.37
C SER A 297 5.66 -7.83 0.42
N TRP A 298 5.74 -7.95 1.75
CA TRP A 298 6.17 -6.85 2.61
C TRP A 298 7.00 -7.34 3.80
N ALA A 299 7.81 -6.44 4.33
CA ALA A 299 8.64 -6.72 5.50
C ALA A 299 7.80 -6.94 6.76
N ALA A 300 8.36 -7.66 7.73
CA ALA A 300 7.72 -7.81 9.03
C ALA A 300 7.72 -6.49 9.81
N SER A 301 6.62 -6.23 10.50
CA SER A 301 6.52 -5.24 11.56
C SER A 301 6.88 -5.85 12.91
N THR A 302 7.15 -4.98 13.87
CA THR A 302 7.28 -5.29 15.30
C THR A 302 6.24 -4.50 16.07
N ASP A 303 5.80 -5.04 17.19
CA ASP A 303 4.89 -4.35 18.09
C ASP A 303 5.56 -4.18 19.46
N PRO A 304 5.64 -2.96 20.02
CA PRO A 304 6.26 -2.72 21.33
C PRO A 304 5.64 -3.51 22.48
N ASP A 305 4.35 -3.80 22.41
CA ASP A 305 3.59 -4.55 23.42
C ASP A 305 3.58 -6.07 23.14
N GLY A 306 4.17 -6.50 22.02
CA GLY A 306 4.28 -7.89 21.62
C GLY A 306 2.97 -8.52 21.15
N ASN A 307 1.99 -7.72 20.72
CA ASN A 307 0.64 -8.16 20.36
C ASN A 307 0.27 -7.93 18.88
N LEU A 308 1.27 -7.85 17.99
CA LEU A 308 1.09 -7.75 16.53
C LEU A 308 0.12 -8.83 16.02
N SER A 309 -0.97 -8.43 15.37
CA SER A 309 -2.01 -9.35 14.90
C SER A 309 -1.97 -9.61 13.39
N GLY A 310 -1.54 -8.64 12.59
CA GLY A 310 -1.42 -8.83 11.14
C GLY A 310 -1.25 -7.56 10.34
N TYR A 311 -1.64 -7.63 9.06
CA TYR A 311 -1.47 -6.56 8.07
C TYR A 311 -2.77 -6.32 7.30
N VAL A 312 -2.97 -5.07 6.89
CA VAL A 312 -4.00 -4.64 5.93
C VAL A 312 -3.28 -4.17 4.67
N LEU A 313 -3.58 -4.80 3.54
CA LEU A 313 -3.09 -4.41 2.22
C LEU A 313 -4.23 -3.73 1.44
N GLU A 314 -3.92 -2.57 0.88
CA GLU A 314 -4.81 -1.84 0.00
C GLU A 314 -4.17 -1.65 -1.38
N ARG A 315 -5.02 -1.64 -2.40
CA ARG A 315 -4.66 -1.41 -3.80
C ARG A 315 -5.38 -0.17 -4.31
N LYS A 316 -4.66 0.61 -5.12
CA LYS A 316 -5.21 1.67 -5.97
C LYS A 316 -4.99 1.28 -7.43
N VAL A 317 -6.03 1.41 -8.25
CA VAL A 317 -5.98 1.19 -9.70
C VAL A 317 -6.10 2.53 -10.41
N GLY A 318 -5.15 2.85 -11.30
CA GLY A 318 -5.11 4.12 -12.01
C GLY A 318 -5.17 5.32 -11.07
N SER A 319 -6.10 6.24 -11.35
CA SER A 319 -6.40 7.41 -10.51
C SER A 319 -7.51 7.17 -9.46
N GLY A 320 -7.97 5.93 -9.30
CA GLY A 320 -9.07 5.57 -8.40
C GLY A 320 -8.76 5.70 -6.91
N THR A 321 -9.63 5.13 -6.07
CA THR A 321 -9.46 5.12 -4.61
C THR A 321 -8.70 3.88 -4.13
N TRP A 322 -8.19 3.94 -2.92
CA TRP A 322 -7.61 2.77 -2.24
C TRP A 322 -8.72 1.82 -1.79
N ALA A 323 -8.58 0.53 -2.11
CA ALA A 323 -9.49 -0.53 -1.69
C ALA A 323 -8.71 -1.63 -0.95
N GLN A 324 -9.23 -2.10 0.18
CA GLN A 324 -8.65 -3.23 0.90
C GLN A 324 -8.78 -4.50 0.07
N VAL A 325 -7.65 -5.13 -0.22
CA VAL A 325 -7.57 -6.40 -0.97
C VAL A 325 -7.18 -7.57 -0.07
N TYR A 326 -6.57 -7.29 1.09
CA TYR A 326 -6.19 -8.33 2.03
C TYR A 326 -6.16 -7.83 3.47
N LYS A 327 -6.53 -8.70 4.41
CA LYS A 327 -6.37 -8.52 5.86
C LYS A 327 -6.06 -9.87 6.52
N GLY A 328 -4.90 -9.98 7.18
CA GLY A 328 -4.46 -11.22 7.82
C GLY A 328 -2.98 -11.20 8.23
N SER A 329 -2.44 -12.31 8.71
CA SER A 329 -1.07 -12.40 9.24
C SER A 329 0.02 -12.77 8.22
N ALA A 330 -0.35 -13.27 7.04
CA ALA A 330 0.60 -13.52 5.95
C ALA A 330 1.31 -12.22 5.54
N ARG A 331 2.52 -12.39 4.99
CA ARG A 331 3.39 -11.30 4.50
C ARG A 331 3.49 -11.25 2.97
N THR A 332 2.63 -12.01 2.32
CA THR A 332 2.54 -12.12 0.87
C THR A 332 1.07 -12.13 0.47
N TYR A 333 0.79 -11.62 -0.72
CA TYR A 333 -0.54 -11.64 -1.33
C TYR A 333 -0.39 -11.79 -2.84
N THR A 334 -1.16 -12.72 -3.42
CA THR A 334 -1.23 -12.87 -4.88
C THR A 334 -2.48 -12.16 -5.35
N ASP A 335 -2.27 -11.09 -6.11
CA ASP A 335 -3.34 -10.30 -6.68
C ASP A 335 -3.65 -10.72 -8.12
N THR A 336 -4.90 -10.65 -8.54
CA THR A 336 -5.30 -10.90 -9.93
C THR A 336 -5.46 -9.55 -10.64
N ILE A 337 -4.55 -9.27 -11.57
CA ILE A 337 -4.53 -8.00 -12.29
C ILE A 337 -5.55 -8.05 -13.41
N THR A 338 -6.57 -7.21 -13.33
CA THR A 338 -7.61 -7.18 -14.38
C THR A 338 -7.06 -6.54 -15.65
N TYR A 339 -7.32 -7.18 -16.78
CA TYR A 339 -7.00 -6.62 -18.10
C TYR A 339 -7.71 -5.27 -18.31
N GLY A 340 -6.99 -4.32 -18.90
CA GLY A 340 -7.46 -2.95 -19.16
C GLY A 340 -7.16 -1.95 -18.03
N TRP A 341 -6.66 -2.39 -16.87
CA TRP A 341 -6.13 -1.45 -15.88
C TRP A 341 -4.91 -0.70 -16.45
N THR A 342 -4.76 0.58 -16.13
CA THR A 342 -3.64 1.38 -16.65
C THR A 342 -2.43 1.33 -15.73
N SER A 343 -2.65 1.30 -14.42
CA SER A 343 -1.62 1.17 -13.41
C SER A 343 -2.17 0.60 -12.10
N VAL A 344 -1.28 0.07 -11.26
CA VAL A 344 -1.58 -0.37 -9.90
C VAL A 344 -0.56 0.21 -8.92
N GLN A 345 -1.02 0.48 -7.70
CA GLN A 345 -0.18 0.87 -6.58
C GLN A 345 -0.71 0.16 -5.32
N TYR A 346 0.17 -0.20 -4.40
CA TYR A 346 -0.19 -0.89 -3.18
C TYR A 346 0.32 -0.13 -1.96
N ARG A 347 -0.40 -0.25 -0.84
CA ARG A 347 0.08 0.20 0.45
C ARG A 347 -0.31 -0.77 1.54
N VAL A 348 0.55 -0.95 2.51
CA VAL A 348 0.36 -1.91 3.60
C VAL A 348 0.59 -1.25 4.95
N LYS A 349 -0.24 -1.58 5.94
CA LYS A 349 -0.06 -1.22 7.35
C LYS A 349 -0.19 -2.46 8.23
N ALA A 350 0.43 -2.43 9.40
CA ALA A 350 0.25 -3.44 10.43
C ALA A 350 -0.86 -3.04 11.42
N TYR A 351 -1.45 -4.02 12.07
CA TYR A 351 -2.39 -3.83 13.18
C TYR A 351 -2.15 -4.84 14.30
N ASP A 352 -2.44 -4.43 15.52
CA ASP A 352 -2.34 -5.28 16.71
C ASP A 352 -3.71 -5.86 17.13
N ALA A 353 -3.69 -6.73 18.16
CA ALA A 353 -4.89 -7.37 18.70
C ALA A 353 -5.80 -6.41 19.49
N ALA A 354 -5.32 -5.22 19.87
CA ALA A 354 -6.08 -4.18 20.57
C ALA A 354 -6.66 -3.12 19.61
N GLY A 355 -6.37 -3.22 18.31
CA GLY A 355 -6.90 -2.39 17.25
C GLY A 355 -6.08 -1.15 16.90
N ALA A 356 -4.87 -0.96 17.44
CA ALA A 356 -4.01 0.13 16.94
C ALA A 356 -3.32 -0.28 15.64
N GLU A 357 -3.06 0.72 14.80
CA GLU A 357 -2.60 0.52 13.43
C GLU A 357 -1.37 1.37 13.16
N SER A 358 -0.41 0.81 12.42
CA SER A 358 0.76 1.54 11.95
C SER A 358 0.40 2.56 10.86
N ALA A 359 1.32 3.46 10.55
CA ALA A 359 1.29 4.19 9.28
C ALA A 359 1.40 3.20 8.09
N TYR A 360 0.97 3.65 6.90
CA TYR A 360 1.12 2.87 5.67
C TYR A 360 2.52 3.01 5.07
N THR A 361 3.03 1.89 4.54
CA THR A 361 4.14 1.86 3.60
C THR A 361 3.60 1.68 2.19
N THR A 362 3.91 2.61 1.29
CA THR A 362 3.33 2.68 -0.06
C THR A 362 4.36 2.33 -1.12
N SER A 363 3.97 1.51 -2.11
CA SER A 363 4.81 1.10 -3.22
C SER A 363 4.96 2.22 -4.27
N ALA A 364 5.93 2.06 -5.17
CA ALA A 364 5.89 2.77 -6.44
C ALA A 364 4.64 2.39 -7.25
N THR A 365 4.17 3.30 -8.10
CA THR A 365 3.14 2.99 -9.11
C THR A 365 3.73 2.11 -10.21
N ARG A 366 3.02 1.05 -10.59
CA ARG A 366 3.38 0.16 -11.70
C ARG A 366 2.39 0.32 -12.84
N THR A 367 2.89 0.60 -14.04
CA THR A 367 2.08 0.55 -15.25
C THR A 367 1.70 -0.89 -15.53
N VAL A 368 0.45 -1.12 -15.93
CA VAL A 368 -0.01 -2.44 -16.37
C VAL A 368 0.12 -2.52 -17.89
N THR A 369 0.86 -3.50 -18.37
CA THR A 369 0.98 -3.80 -19.80
C THR A 369 -0.23 -4.64 -20.20
N ASN A 370 -1.04 -4.12 -21.11
CA ASN A 370 -2.23 -4.78 -21.64
C ASN A 370 -2.06 -5.16 -23.12
N ASN A 371 -0.83 -5.29 -23.60
CA ASN A 371 -0.57 -5.79 -24.94
C ASN A 371 0.85 -6.36 -25.03
N ARG A 372 0.95 -7.56 -25.57
CA ARG A 372 2.17 -8.29 -25.88
C ARG A 372 2.23 -8.43 -27.40
N PRO A 373 3.38 -8.18 -28.03
CA PRO A 373 3.51 -8.35 -29.47
C PRO A 373 3.17 -9.78 -29.91
N PRO A 374 2.69 -9.95 -31.16
CA PRO A 374 2.48 -11.27 -31.72
C PRO A 374 3.80 -12.02 -31.88
N VAL A 375 3.72 -13.34 -32.09
CA VAL A 375 4.85 -14.25 -32.28
C VAL A 375 4.72 -14.95 -33.63
N ILE A 376 5.79 -14.89 -34.43
CA ILE A 376 5.94 -15.69 -35.66
C ILE A 376 6.81 -16.91 -35.35
N SER A 377 6.34 -18.10 -35.70
CA SER A 377 7.10 -19.35 -35.49
C SER A 377 8.45 -19.37 -36.21
N GLY A 378 9.31 -20.31 -35.78
CA GLY A 378 10.64 -20.48 -36.36
C GLY A 378 11.63 -19.41 -35.92
N THR A 379 12.73 -19.28 -36.64
CA THR A 379 13.82 -18.32 -36.39
C THR A 379 14.31 -17.72 -37.71
N ASP A 380 15.01 -16.60 -37.62
CA ASP A 380 15.70 -16.02 -38.78
C ASP A 380 16.68 -17.06 -39.33
N SER A 381 16.65 -17.28 -40.65
CA SER A 381 17.41 -18.37 -41.28
C SER A 381 17.66 -18.13 -42.76
N ALA A 382 18.67 -18.82 -43.28
CA ALA A 382 18.94 -18.88 -44.71
C ALA A 382 18.24 -20.11 -45.31
N LEU A 383 17.36 -19.90 -46.28
CA LEU A 383 16.61 -20.95 -46.97
C LEU A 383 17.47 -21.73 -47.97
N GLY A 384 18.65 -21.20 -48.31
CA GLY A 384 19.60 -21.82 -49.24
C GLY A 384 19.62 -21.15 -50.62
N SER A 385 20.03 -21.91 -51.63
CA SER A 385 20.21 -21.46 -53.01
C SER A 385 19.16 -22.07 -53.94
N PHE A 386 18.55 -21.25 -54.79
CA PHE A 386 17.41 -21.61 -55.63
C PHE A 386 17.67 -21.21 -57.09
N SER A 387 17.26 -22.06 -58.03
CA SER A 387 17.40 -21.82 -59.47
C SER A 387 16.02 -21.67 -60.14
N THR A 388 15.45 -22.77 -60.62
CA THR A 388 14.20 -22.76 -61.40
C THR A 388 12.98 -22.53 -60.52
N ALA A 389 12.91 -23.17 -59.34
CA ALA A 389 11.81 -23.04 -58.40
C ALA A 389 12.12 -21.99 -57.32
N ALA A 390 11.15 -21.13 -57.01
CA ALA A 390 11.25 -20.18 -55.91
C ALA A 390 11.21 -20.87 -54.55
N PRO A 391 11.85 -20.30 -53.50
CA PRO A 391 11.66 -20.76 -52.13
C PRO A 391 10.22 -20.60 -51.65
N SER A 392 9.85 -21.41 -50.66
CA SER A 392 8.66 -21.24 -49.84
C SER A 392 9.02 -21.40 -48.35
N TYR A 393 8.21 -20.83 -47.46
CA TYR A 393 8.41 -20.94 -46.01
C TYR A 393 7.07 -21.03 -45.27
N GLU A 394 6.90 -22.08 -44.47
CA GLU A 394 5.73 -22.24 -43.61
C GLU A 394 5.94 -21.56 -42.25
N TYR A 395 4.91 -20.89 -41.75
CA TYR A 395 4.92 -20.24 -40.45
C TYR A 395 3.51 -20.16 -39.85
N THR A 396 3.44 -20.05 -38.52
CA THR A 396 2.23 -19.72 -37.79
C THR A 396 2.42 -18.37 -37.10
N VAL A 397 1.33 -17.66 -36.85
CA VAL A 397 1.32 -16.45 -36.03
C VAL A 397 0.40 -16.66 -34.84
N THR A 398 0.86 -16.32 -33.64
CA THR A 398 0.07 -16.37 -32.41
C THR A 398 0.14 -15.05 -31.70
N ASP A 399 -0.91 -14.69 -30.96
CA ASP A 399 -0.96 -13.51 -30.12
C ASP A 399 -1.39 -13.93 -28.71
N ALA A 400 -0.62 -13.55 -27.70
CA ALA A 400 -0.86 -13.99 -26.33
C ALA A 400 -2.13 -13.38 -25.73
N ASP A 401 -2.54 -12.20 -26.22
CA ASP A 401 -3.72 -11.47 -25.76
C ASP A 401 -4.93 -11.70 -26.67
N GLY A 402 -4.78 -12.51 -27.72
CA GLY A 402 -5.83 -12.89 -28.65
C GLY A 402 -6.25 -11.78 -29.61
N HIS A 403 -5.42 -10.75 -29.79
CA HIS A 403 -5.71 -9.67 -30.72
C HIS A 403 -5.67 -10.16 -32.17
N GLN A 404 -6.46 -9.53 -33.04
CA GLN A 404 -6.34 -9.73 -34.48
C GLN A 404 -4.94 -9.28 -34.93
N VAL A 405 -4.31 -10.05 -35.82
CA VAL A 405 -2.98 -9.77 -36.35
C VAL A 405 -3.02 -9.69 -37.87
N ASP A 406 -2.46 -8.61 -38.41
CA ASP A 406 -2.24 -8.44 -39.84
C ASP A 406 -0.79 -8.78 -40.18
N VAL A 407 -0.60 -9.50 -41.29
CA VAL A 407 0.71 -9.91 -41.78
C VAL A 407 1.01 -9.27 -43.12
N VAL A 408 2.23 -8.77 -43.27
CA VAL A 408 2.82 -8.30 -44.53
C VAL A 408 4.03 -9.15 -44.88
N GLU A 409 3.97 -9.81 -46.03
CA GLU A 409 5.06 -10.58 -46.61
C GLU A 409 5.78 -9.74 -47.67
N MET A 410 7.11 -9.68 -47.63
CA MET A 410 7.91 -8.85 -48.52
C MET A 410 9.09 -9.61 -49.12
N LEU A 411 9.46 -9.24 -50.35
CA LEU A 411 10.68 -9.63 -51.05
C LEU A 411 11.50 -8.38 -51.35
N ASP A 412 12.70 -8.29 -50.78
CA ASP A 412 13.60 -7.14 -50.91
C ASP A 412 12.91 -5.78 -50.61
N GLY A 413 12.00 -5.79 -49.64
CA GLY A 413 11.21 -4.62 -49.23
C GLY A 413 9.97 -4.35 -50.08
N VAL A 414 9.75 -5.10 -51.16
CA VAL A 414 8.52 -5.03 -51.97
C VAL A 414 7.48 -5.99 -51.41
N THR A 415 6.28 -5.51 -51.12
CA THR A 415 5.18 -6.34 -50.62
C THR A 415 4.76 -7.39 -51.65
N LEU A 416 4.77 -8.66 -51.24
CA LEU A 416 4.20 -9.78 -51.97
C LEU A 416 2.72 -9.93 -51.67
N ARG A 417 2.35 -9.87 -50.39
CA ARG A 417 0.99 -10.10 -49.90
C ARG A 417 0.79 -9.41 -48.54
N SER A 418 -0.41 -8.90 -48.31
CA SER A 418 -0.87 -8.42 -47.00
C SER A 418 -2.24 -9.03 -46.68
N TYR A 419 -2.44 -9.50 -45.45
CA TYR A 419 -3.68 -10.17 -45.05
C TYR A 419 -3.79 -10.31 -43.52
N THR A 420 -5.01 -10.46 -43.01
CA THR A 420 -5.25 -10.82 -41.61
C THR A 420 -5.11 -12.33 -41.44
N VAL A 421 -4.32 -12.77 -40.46
CA VAL A 421 -4.13 -14.20 -40.17
C VAL A 421 -5.17 -14.74 -39.19
N THR A 422 -5.52 -16.01 -39.33
CA THR A 422 -6.15 -16.76 -38.23
C THR A 422 -5.04 -17.22 -37.29
N LEU A 423 -5.09 -16.82 -36.02
CA LEU A 423 -4.07 -17.18 -35.04
C LEU A 423 -3.89 -18.70 -34.91
N GLY A 424 -2.65 -19.16 -34.86
CA GLY A 424 -2.27 -20.57 -34.79
C GLY A 424 -2.40 -21.35 -36.10
N GLN A 425 -2.99 -20.78 -37.15
CA GLN A 425 -3.06 -21.43 -38.46
C GLN A 425 -1.69 -21.41 -39.16
N THR A 426 -1.33 -22.51 -39.82
CA THR A 426 -0.18 -22.56 -40.73
C THR A 426 -0.45 -21.75 -42.00
N ASN A 427 0.46 -20.84 -42.30
CA ASN A 427 0.52 -20.04 -43.50
C ASN A 427 1.81 -20.36 -44.27
N THR A 428 1.77 -20.21 -45.59
CA THR A 428 2.94 -20.42 -46.45
C THR A 428 3.25 -19.13 -47.20
N LEU A 429 4.46 -18.59 -47.00
CA LEU A 429 5.01 -17.54 -47.84
C LEU A 429 5.51 -18.18 -49.14
N THR A 430 5.04 -17.67 -50.27
CA THR A 430 5.47 -18.08 -51.61
C THR A 430 5.81 -16.88 -52.48
N ILE A 431 6.76 -17.03 -53.41
CA ILE A 431 7.03 -16.05 -54.47
C ILE A 431 6.33 -16.52 -55.75
N GLY A 432 5.36 -15.75 -56.24
CA GLY A 432 4.67 -16.05 -57.50
C GLY A 432 5.63 -16.11 -58.70
N SER A 433 5.31 -16.89 -59.72
CA SER A 433 6.18 -17.12 -60.89
C SER A 433 6.61 -15.83 -61.59
N GLU A 434 5.71 -14.86 -61.75
CA GLU A 434 6.03 -13.55 -62.35
C GLU A 434 6.99 -12.72 -61.50
N ALA A 435 6.82 -12.73 -60.17
CA ALA A 435 7.72 -12.07 -59.25
C ALA A 435 9.09 -12.75 -59.27
N TRP A 436 9.11 -14.09 -59.23
CA TRP A 436 10.32 -14.90 -59.29
C TRP A 436 11.13 -14.63 -60.55
N LEU A 437 10.49 -14.52 -61.72
CA LEU A 437 11.16 -14.21 -62.99
C LEU A 437 11.92 -12.86 -62.95
N LYS A 438 11.43 -11.87 -62.20
CA LYS A 438 12.04 -10.54 -62.07
C LYS A 438 13.19 -10.48 -61.06
N VAL A 439 13.30 -11.47 -60.17
CA VAL A 439 14.40 -11.55 -59.20
C VAL A 439 15.71 -11.78 -59.94
N VAL A 440 16.73 -10.97 -59.66
CA VAL A 440 18.07 -11.14 -60.25
C VAL A 440 18.83 -12.28 -59.58
N ASN A 441 19.93 -12.75 -60.16
CA ASN A 441 20.82 -13.66 -59.43
C ASN A 441 21.53 -12.90 -58.30
N GLY A 442 21.70 -13.54 -57.15
CA GLY A 442 22.31 -12.91 -55.97
C GLY A 442 21.57 -13.26 -54.69
N SER A 443 21.93 -12.57 -53.61
CA SER A 443 21.29 -12.72 -52.29
C SER A 443 20.07 -11.82 -52.17
N HIS A 444 19.00 -12.37 -51.60
CA HIS A 444 17.70 -11.72 -51.44
C HIS A 444 17.15 -11.95 -50.04
N THR A 445 16.25 -11.07 -49.62
CA THR A 445 15.63 -11.12 -48.28
C THR A 445 14.12 -11.24 -48.39
N LEU A 446 13.55 -12.19 -47.65
CA LEU A 446 12.13 -12.27 -47.37
C LEU A 446 11.86 -11.76 -45.95
N LYS A 447 10.80 -10.97 -45.78
CA LYS A 447 10.33 -10.55 -44.45
C LYS A 447 8.87 -10.91 -44.27
N ILE A 448 8.54 -11.38 -43.07
CA ILE A 448 7.16 -11.53 -42.59
C ILE A 448 7.03 -10.58 -41.41
N VAL A 449 6.21 -9.54 -41.54
CA VAL A 449 5.93 -8.58 -40.47
C VAL A 449 4.52 -8.86 -39.98
N ALA A 450 4.38 -9.24 -38.71
CA ALA A 450 3.09 -9.46 -38.05
C ALA A 450 2.84 -8.31 -37.07
N THR A 451 1.70 -7.64 -37.21
CA THR A 451 1.31 -6.49 -36.39
C THR A 451 -0.07 -6.73 -35.79
N ASP A 452 -0.20 -6.62 -34.48
CA ASP A 452 -1.49 -6.76 -33.81
C ASP A 452 -2.37 -5.49 -33.94
N ALA A 453 -3.64 -5.61 -33.53
CA ALA A 453 -4.62 -4.52 -33.53
C ALA A 453 -4.30 -3.38 -32.53
N LYS A 454 -3.18 -3.46 -31.79
CA LYS A 454 -2.65 -2.44 -30.87
C LYS A 454 -1.29 -1.89 -31.33
N ASP A 455 -0.96 -2.12 -32.60
CA ASP A 455 0.24 -1.65 -33.30
C ASP A 455 1.57 -2.24 -32.79
N ALA A 456 1.55 -3.28 -31.94
CA ALA A 456 2.78 -4.00 -31.61
C ALA A 456 3.12 -4.99 -32.73
N SER A 457 4.40 -5.05 -33.11
CA SER A 457 4.82 -5.83 -34.27
C SER A 457 6.07 -6.66 -34.02
N VAL A 458 6.18 -7.76 -34.75
CA VAL A 458 7.35 -8.63 -34.82
C VAL A 458 7.71 -8.89 -36.28
N THR A 459 9.00 -9.06 -36.56
CA THR A 459 9.49 -9.37 -37.92
C THR A 459 10.28 -10.66 -37.91
N ARG A 460 9.97 -11.56 -38.86
CA ARG A 460 10.81 -12.71 -39.25
C ARG A 460 11.57 -12.36 -40.52
N THR A 461 12.88 -12.54 -40.49
CA THR A 461 13.76 -12.28 -41.64
C THR A 461 14.37 -13.58 -42.15
N LEU A 462 14.17 -13.87 -43.43
CA LEU A 462 14.72 -15.04 -44.10
C LEU A 462 15.57 -14.58 -45.28
N THR A 463 16.65 -15.29 -45.57
CA THR A 463 17.51 -14.99 -46.72
C THR A 463 17.57 -16.17 -47.68
N PHE A 464 17.75 -15.89 -48.96
CA PHE A 464 18.00 -16.92 -49.97
C PHE A 464 18.94 -16.38 -51.06
N THR A 465 19.57 -17.28 -51.80
CA THR A 465 20.37 -16.92 -52.98
C THR A 465 19.66 -17.41 -54.23
N LYS A 466 19.43 -16.54 -55.21
CA LYS A 466 19.01 -16.96 -56.55
C LYS A 466 20.24 -17.23 -57.41
N ALA A 467 20.32 -18.43 -57.97
CA ALA A 467 21.45 -18.94 -58.73
C ALA A 467 20.99 -19.66 -60.01
N VAL A 468 20.36 -18.91 -60.92
CA VAL A 468 20.00 -19.41 -62.25
C VAL A 468 21.24 -19.46 -63.14
N THR A 469 21.63 -20.65 -63.59
CA THR A 469 22.81 -20.87 -64.42
C THR A 469 22.48 -21.30 -65.85
N SER A 470 21.21 -21.50 -66.17
CA SER A 470 20.75 -21.78 -67.54
C SER A 470 19.40 -21.16 -67.83
N VAL A 471 19.17 -20.79 -69.09
CA VAL A 471 17.85 -20.48 -69.62
C VAL A 471 17.56 -21.43 -70.79
N GLU A 472 16.33 -21.90 -70.86
CA GLU A 472 15.85 -22.79 -71.92
C GLU A 472 14.55 -22.24 -72.49
N PHE A 473 14.43 -22.28 -73.80
CA PHE A 473 13.28 -21.83 -74.57
C PHE A 473 12.93 -22.93 -75.56
N GLU A 474 11.68 -23.34 -75.60
CA GLU A 474 11.13 -24.23 -76.63
C GLU A 474 9.80 -23.67 -77.11
N GLN A 475 9.63 -23.54 -78.43
CA GLN A 475 8.36 -23.12 -79.00
C GLN A 475 7.28 -24.18 -78.74
N THR A 476 6.22 -23.80 -78.04
CA THR A 476 5.08 -24.67 -77.75
C THR A 476 4.21 -24.92 -78.99
N LEU A 477 4.03 -23.90 -79.82
CA LEU A 477 3.30 -23.95 -81.09
C LEU A 477 4.28 -23.98 -82.28
N ALA A 478 3.99 -24.80 -83.29
CA ALA A 478 4.76 -24.80 -84.51
C ALA A 478 4.36 -23.61 -85.40
N MET A 479 5.31 -23.11 -86.17
CA MET A 479 5.04 -22.20 -87.27
C MET A 479 4.53 -23.03 -88.45
N GLU A 480 3.36 -22.68 -88.98
CA GLU A 480 2.68 -23.42 -90.06
C GLU A 480 3.51 -23.51 -91.34
N ALA A 481 3.42 -24.66 -92.03
CA ALA A 481 4.07 -24.88 -93.33
C ALA A 481 3.18 -25.72 -94.26
N ASP A 482 2.83 -25.16 -95.43
CA ASP A 482 1.94 -25.82 -96.41
C ASP A 482 2.60 -26.99 -97.16
N ALA A 483 3.93 -27.03 -97.15
CA ALA A 483 4.75 -28.09 -97.74
C ALA A 483 5.95 -28.40 -96.83
N MET A 484 6.67 -29.50 -97.09
CA MET A 484 7.84 -29.90 -96.29
C MET A 484 8.90 -28.79 -96.31
N PRO A 485 9.23 -28.15 -95.17
CA PRO A 485 10.34 -27.22 -95.10
C PRO A 485 11.63 -27.96 -95.42
N THR A 486 12.34 -27.49 -96.45
CA THR A 486 13.59 -28.09 -96.94
C THR A 486 14.80 -27.33 -96.41
N LYS A 487 14.62 -26.05 -96.07
CA LYS A 487 15.67 -25.20 -95.53
C LYS A 487 15.14 -24.15 -94.56
N ALA A 488 15.98 -23.73 -93.64
CA ALA A 488 15.68 -22.65 -92.70
C ALA A 488 16.93 -21.79 -92.43
N LEU A 489 16.68 -20.54 -92.05
CA LEU A 489 17.67 -19.63 -91.51
C LEU A 489 17.14 -19.18 -90.14
N VAL A 490 17.92 -19.41 -89.08
CA VAL A 490 17.60 -18.97 -87.73
C VAL A 490 18.68 -17.98 -87.30
N ASN A 491 18.26 -16.83 -86.81
CA ASN A 491 19.10 -15.80 -86.21
C ASN A 491 18.82 -15.76 -84.71
N ILE A 492 19.89 -15.74 -83.92
CA ILE A 492 19.81 -15.61 -82.47
C ILE A 492 20.63 -14.41 -82.01
N GLN A 493 20.01 -13.52 -81.24
CA GLN A 493 20.67 -12.36 -80.64
C GLN A 493 20.72 -12.51 -79.13
N GLY A 494 21.80 -12.04 -78.52
CA GLY A 494 22.04 -12.13 -77.09
C GLY A 494 23.51 -11.89 -76.77
N ASN A 495 23.87 -12.06 -75.49
CA ASN A 495 25.26 -12.06 -75.07
C ASN A 495 25.72 -13.48 -74.74
N PHE A 496 26.70 -13.97 -75.50
CA PHE A 496 27.21 -15.33 -75.42
C PHE A 496 28.75 -15.34 -75.18
N PRO A 497 29.22 -14.84 -74.03
CA PRO A 497 30.65 -14.71 -73.71
C PRO A 497 31.38 -16.05 -73.66
N ALA A 498 32.71 -16.00 -73.69
CA ALA A 498 33.56 -17.19 -73.55
C ALA A 498 33.24 -17.95 -72.25
N GLY A 499 33.12 -19.27 -72.34
CA GLY A 499 32.76 -20.14 -71.22
C GLY A 499 31.26 -20.47 -71.10
N CYS A 500 30.38 -19.77 -71.83
CA CYS A 500 28.97 -20.17 -71.94
C CYS A 500 28.77 -21.22 -73.06
N THR A 501 27.71 -22.01 -72.95
CA THR A 501 27.30 -22.97 -73.98
C THR A 501 25.90 -22.62 -74.46
N LEU A 502 25.82 -22.10 -75.69
CA LEU A 502 24.55 -21.94 -76.40
C LEU A 502 24.32 -23.20 -77.24
N GLN A 503 23.11 -23.70 -77.24
CA GLN A 503 22.64 -24.73 -78.15
C GLN A 503 21.33 -24.25 -78.79
N VAL A 504 21.19 -24.43 -80.09
CA VAL A 504 20.00 -24.06 -80.86
C VAL A 504 19.61 -25.23 -81.74
N TRP A 505 18.34 -25.62 -81.69
CA TRP A 505 17.79 -26.69 -82.50
C TRP A 505 16.57 -26.21 -83.29
N ILE A 506 16.36 -26.82 -84.44
CA ILE A 506 15.19 -26.62 -85.29
C ILE A 506 14.64 -27.97 -85.75
N CYS A 507 13.34 -28.09 -85.92
CA CYS A 507 12.71 -29.25 -86.56
C CYS A 507 11.73 -28.76 -87.64
N ASN A 508 11.60 -29.51 -88.74
CA ASN A 508 10.62 -29.22 -89.79
C ASN A 508 9.27 -29.94 -89.59
N ASN A 509 9.18 -30.85 -88.61
CA ASN A 509 7.99 -31.60 -88.20
C ASN A 509 7.52 -31.24 -86.77
N GLY A 510 7.57 -29.97 -86.38
CA GLY A 510 7.22 -29.46 -85.05
C GLY A 510 5.78 -29.69 -84.58
N ASN A 511 4.88 -30.09 -85.47
CA ASN A 511 3.52 -30.53 -85.16
C ASN A 511 3.45 -32.00 -84.69
N ASP A 512 4.53 -32.78 -84.87
CA ASP A 512 4.59 -34.14 -84.38
C ASP A 512 4.60 -34.16 -82.84
N ALA A 513 4.04 -35.21 -82.24
CA ALA A 513 4.12 -35.44 -80.80
C ALA A 513 5.58 -35.63 -80.32
N SER A 514 6.49 -36.02 -81.23
CA SER A 514 7.92 -36.13 -81.00
C SER A 514 8.69 -35.60 -82.22
N PRO A 515 8.93 -34.28 -82.30
CA PRO A 515 9.62 -33.67 -83.42
C PRO A 515 11.07 -34.13 -83.56
N THR A 516 11.56 -34.17 -84.80
CA THR A 516 12.94 -34.54 -85.13
C THR A 516 13.81 -33.29 -85.07
N TRP A 517 14.45 -33.05 -83.93
CA TRP A 517 15.29 -31.88 -83.70
C TRP A 517 16.67 -32.02 -84.33
N GLU A 518 17.06 -31.05 -85.14
CA GLU A 518 18.38 -30.92 -85.75
C GLU A 518 19.17 -29.78 -85.08
N ASP A 519 20.43 -30.03 -84.67
CA ASP A 519 21.30 -29.02 -84.07
C ASP A 519 21.76 -28.02 -85.15
N ILE A 520 21.47 -26.75 -84.92
CA ILE A 520 21.82 -25.63 -85.78
C ILE A 520 22.64 -24.58 -85.07
N THR A 521 23.23 -24.88 -83.91
CA THR A 521 23.95 -23.92 -83.06
C THR A 521 24.96 -23.07 -83.84
N GLN A 522 25.86 -23.71 -84.59
CA GLN A 522 26.87 -23.00 -85.38
C GLN A 522 26.24 -22.21 -86.53
N LYS A 523 25.21 -22.76 -87.17
CA LYS A 523 24.50 -22.12 -88.28
C LYS A 523 23.73 -20.88 -87.79
N ALA A 524 23.11 -20.95 -86.62
CA ALA A 524 22.39 -19.86 -86.00
C ALA A 524 23.32 -18.74 -85.51
N ARG A 525 24.52 -19.08 -85.04
CA ARG A 525 25.56 -18.11 -84.65
C ARG A 525 26.20 -17.39 -85.84
N THR A 526 26.31 -18.06 -86.98
CA THR A 526 27.01 -17.54 -88.17
C THR A 526 26.07 -17.07 -89.29
N GLY A 527 24.75 -17.13 -89.08
CA GLY A 527 23.76 -16.72 -90.07
C GLY A 527 23.73 -17.61 -91.32
N GLN A 528 23.99 -18.91 -91.17
CA GLN A 528 24.01 -19.86 -92.28
C GLN A 528 22.67 -20.60 -92.45
N LYS A 529 22.35 -20.95 -93.70
CA LYS A 529 21.19 -21.79 -94.02
C LYS A 529 21.38 -23.21 -93.50
N HIS A 530 20.39 -23.73 -92.82
CA HIS A 530 20.25 -25.14 -92.51
C HIS A 530 19.39 -25.82 -93.59
N TYR A 531 19.82 -26.99 -94.06
CA TYR A 531 19.02 -27.87 -94.91
C TYR A 531 18.59 -29.04 -94.06
N PHE A 532 17.29 -29.29 -93.99
CA PHE A 532 16.73 -30.34 -93.14
C PHE A 532 17.12 -31.71 -93.69
N THR A 533 17.56 -32.59 -92.79
CA THR A 533 17.80 -34.00 -93.11
C THR A 533 16.56 -34.85 -92.86
N ASN A 534 15.66 -34.40 -91.98
CA ASN A 534 14.38 -35.05 -91.77
C ASN A 534 13.46 -34.90 -92.99
N GLN A 535 12.99 -36.03 -93.53
CA GLN A 535 12.07 -36.09 -94.67
C GLN A 535 10.70 -36.66 -94.31
N THR A 536 10.44 -36.89 -93.02
CA THR A 536 9.22 -37.56 -92.55
C THR A 536 8.48 -36.73 -91.50
N LYS A 537 7.15 -36.89 -91.44
CA LYS A 537 6.29 -36.39 -90.35
C LYS A 537 5.25 -37.42 -89.97
N THR A 538 4.77 -37.35 -88.73
CA THR A 538 3.66 -38.16 -88.22
C THR A 538 2.36 -37.37 -88.08
N ALA A 539 2.45 -36.04 -87.94
CA ALA A 539 1.30 -35.15 -87.92
C ALA A 539 0.68 -34.92 -89.31
N ALA A 540 -0.56 -34.40 -89.33
CA ALA A 540 -1.29 -34.11 -90.57
C ALA A 540 -0.62 -33.00 -91.41
N ALA A 541 -0.05 -31.97 -90.77
CA ALA A 541 0.61 -30.84 -91.41
C ALA A 541 2.09 -30.76 -91.01
N TRP A 542 2.93 -30.18 -91.88
CA TRP A 542 4.30 -29.81 -91.51
C TRP A 542 4.27 -28.57 -90.61
N GLY A 543 5.34 -28.34 -89.85
CA GLY A 543 5.44 -27.15 -89.03
C GLY A 543 6.84 -26.99 -88.48
N VAL A 544 7.34 -25.76 -88.38
CA VAL A 544 8.70 -25.51 -87.91
C VAL A 544 8.66 -25.09 -86.45
N LYS A 545 9.50 -25.71 -85.60
CA LYS A 545 9.76 -25.21 -84.24
C LYS A 545 11.24 -24.97 -84.04
N VAL A 546 11.53 -24.00 -83.18
CA VAL A 546 12.87 -23.70 -82.69
C VAL A 546 12.91 -23.86 -81.18
N LYS A 547 14.01 -24.39 -80.67
CA LYS A 547 14.34 -24.36 -79.25
C LYS A 547 15.79 -23.96 -79.05
N ALA A 548 16.08 -23.34 -77.92
CA ALA A 548 17.41 -22.93 -77.56
C ALA A 548 17.66 -23.12 -76.06
N LYS A 549 18.89 -23.47 -75.72
CA LYS A 549 19.37 -23.57 -74.36
C LYS A 549 20.66 -22.79 -74.23
N LEU A 550 20.73 -21.90 -73.25
CA LEU A 550 21.93 -21.18 -72.91
C LEU A 550 22.33 -21.56 -71.49
N LEU A 551 23.46 -22.26 -71.37
CA LEU A 551 24.11 -22.59 -70.12
C LEU A 551 25.24 -21.57 -69.87
N ARG A 552 25.27 -20.98 -68.68
CA ARG A 552 26.31 -20.01 -68.29
C ARG A 552 27.72 -20.61 -68.30
N GLY A 553 27.87 -21.87 -67.89
CA GLY A 553 29.17 -22.54 -67.78
C GLY A 553 30.15 -21.74 -66.92
N SER A 554 31.37 -21.52 -67.42
CA SER A 554 32.42 -20.76 -66.73
C SER A 554 32.40 -19.25 -67.06
N ALA A 555 31.36 -18.75 -67.73
CA ALA A 555 31.30 -17.34 -68.12
C ALA A 555 31.17 -16.39 -66.92
N THR A 556 32.03 -15.38 -66.88
CA THR A 556 32.06 -14.33 -65.86
C THR A 556 31.13 -13.16 -66.20
N GLU A 557 30.83 -12.94 -67.48
CA GLU A 557 29.91 -11.91 -67.98
C GLU A 557 28.45 -12.39 -68.00
N THR A 558 27.51 -11.45 -68.11
CA THR A 558 26.07 -11.72 -68.19
C THR A 558 25.72 -12.51 -69.45
N CYS A 559 25.10 -13.68 -69.29
CA CYS A 559 24.61 -14.50 -70.40
C CYS A 559 23.11 -14.29 -70.58
N TYR A 560 22.66 -13.94 -71.80
CA TYR A 560 21.23 -13.80 -72.09
C TYR A 560 20.92 -14.09 -73.56
N ILE A 561 19.70 -14.53 -73.83
CA ILE A 561 19.10 -14.55 -75.17
C ILE A 561 18.14 -13.35 -75.24
N GLN A 562 18.35 -12.48 -76.21
CA GLN A 562 17.51 -11.30 -76.45
C GLN A 562 16.40 -11.61 -77.46
N SER A 563 16.71 -12.33 -78.53
CA SER A 563 15.73 -12.69 -79.55
C SER A 563 16.16 -13.96 -80.31
N ILE A 564 15.17 -14.69 -80.81
CA ILE A 564 15.33 -15.80 -81.76
C ILE A 564 14.31 -15.57 -82.87
N GLY A 565 14.75 -15.51 -84.11
CA GLY A 565 13.90 -15.27 -85.28
C GLY A 565 14.50 -15.84 -86.54
N GLY A 566 13.83 -15.72 -87.68
CA GLY A 566 14.32 -16.31 -88.93
C GLY A 566 13.25 -16.54 -89.98
N ASN A 567 13.57 -17.35 -90.98
CA ASN A 567 12.65 -17.75 -92.05
C ASN A 567 12.94 -19.19 -92.52
N PHE A 568 11.93 -19.85 -93.09
CA PHE A 568 12.04 -21.21 -93.66
C PHE A 568 11.35 -21.28 -95.02
N ALA A 569 11.68 -22.31 -95.81
CA ALA A 569 11.12 -22.57 -97.13
C ALA A 569 11.16 -24.04 -97.52
#